data_AF-A0A2T4NJC9-F1
#
_entry.id   AF-A0A2T4NJC9-F1
#
_cell.length_a   1.000
_cell.length_b   1.000
_cell.length_c   1.000
_cell.angle_alpha   90.00
_cell.angle_beta   90.00
_cell.angle_gamma   90.00
#
_symmetry.space_group_name_H-M   'P 1'
#
loop_
_entity.id
_entity.type
_entity.pdbx_description
1 polymer ?
#
loop_
_entity_poly.entity_id
_entity_poly.type
_entity_poly.pdbx_seq_one_letter_code
_entity_poly.pdbx_strand_id
1 'polypeptide(L)'
;MNERAVLLNELAQGLRQQSLGLAWFEGLAEDEQGEVLMLLREFCVQARATAEDAAEAIRRSGLRPTHTPSVLILAGRIDQQLGKVAALRPRHERIKAFRLLVHVLALADARRRERYCADGCGHDWHRLGGGAAEAPFSQPPAAPPGC
;
A
#
# COMPACT_ATOMS: atom_id res chain seq x y z
N MET A 1 4.86 -6.69 -16.96
CA MET A 1 4.93 -5.90 -15.71
C MET A 1 6.39 -5.84 -15.29
N ASN A 2 6.90 -4.70 -14.83
CA ASN A 2 8.30 -4.59 -14.38
C ASN A 2 8.46 -5.04 -12.91
N GLU A 3 9.70 -5.23 -12.46
CA GLU A 3 9.99 -5.75 -11.10
C GLU A 3 9.42 -4.87 -9.98
N ARG A 4 9.55 -3.54 -10.12
CA ARG A 4 8.97 -2.58 -9.17
C ARG A 4 7.45 -2.74 -9.07
N ALA A 5 6.77 -2.89 -10.20
CA ALA A 5 5.33 -3.09 -10.24
C ALA A 5 4.90 -4.42 -9.61
N VAL A 6 5.65 -5.50 -9.82
CA VAL A 6 5.38 -6.79 -9.16
C VAL A 6 5.50 -6.64 -7.65
N LEU A 7 6.60 -6.08 -7.15
CA LEU A 7 6.83 -5.88 -5.72
C LEU A 7 5.71 -5.05 -5.07
N LEU A 8 5.31 -3.93 -5.69
CA LEU A 8 4.24 -3.08 -5.15
C LEU A 8 2.89 -3.80 -5.09
N ASN A 9 2.59 -4.63 -6.09
CA ASN A 9 1.37 -5.45 -6.09
C ASN A 9 1.43 -6.57 -5.05
N GLU A 10 2.58 -7.20 -4.85
CA GLU A 10 2.77 -8.19 -3.78
C GLU A 10 2.55 -7.56 -2.39
N LEU A 11 3.05 -6.35 -2.15
CA LEU A 11 2.82 -5.62 -0.91
C LEU A 11 1.32 -5.31 -0.72
N ALA A 12 0.66 -4.77 -1.75
CA ALA A 12 -0.75 -4.44 -1.69
C ALA A 12 -1.65 -5.66 -1.46
N GLN A 13 -1.26 -6.82 -1.98
CA GLN A 13 -2.00 -8.08 -1.84
C GLN A 13 -1.62 -8.86 -0.58
N GLY A 14 -0.64 -8.40 0.20
CA GLY A 14 -0.14 -9.08 1.38
C GLY A 14 0.68 -10.33 1.08
N LEU A 15 1.11 -10.53 -0.17
CA LEU A 15 2.01 -11.62 -0.58
C LEU A 15 3.45 -11.34 -0.14
N ARG A 16 3.81 -10.07 0.04
CA ARG A 16 5.10 -9.63 0.58
C ARG A 16 4.89 -8.87 1.89
N GLN A 17 5.76 -9.10 2.86
CA GLN A 17 5.73 -8.40 4.13
C GLN A 17 6.01 -6.89 3.95
N GLN A 18 5.24 -6.06 4.66
CA GLN A 18 5.37 -4.60 4.62
C GLN A 18 6.76 -4.12 5.09
N SER A 19 7.37 -4.79 6.06
CA SER A 19 8.72 -4.49 6.55
C SER A 19 9.78 -4.65 5.46
N LEU A 20 9.68 -5.71 4.65
CA LEU A 20 10.59 -5.96 3.53
C LEU A 20 10.39 -4.92 2.42
N GLY A 21 9.14 -4.56 2.11
CA GLY A 21 8.84 -3.48 1.17
C GLY A 21 9.39 -2.13 1.62
N LEU A 22 9.29 -1.82 2.91
CA LEU A 22 9.83 -0.60 3.49
C LEU A 22 11.36 -0.58 3.42
N ALA A 23 12.04 -1.65 3.83
CA ALA A 23 13.49 -1.75 3.76
C ALA A 23 14.00 -1.62 2.32
N TRP A 24 13.30 -2.24 1.36
CA TRP A 24 13.58 -2.08 -0.07
C TRP A 24 13.47 -0.61 -0.50
N PHE A 25 12.37 0.07 -0.15
CA PHE A 25 12.14 1.47 -0.52
C PHE A 25 13.17 2.42 0.11
N GLU A 26 13.55 2.17 1.37
CA GLU A 26 14.59 2.91 2.07
C GLU A 26 15.98 2.69 1.43
N GLY A 27 16.23 1.55 0.78
CA GLY A 27 17.48 1.31 0.07
C GLY A 27 17.65 2.10 -1.23
N LEU A 28 16.58 2.69 -1.77
CA LEU A 28 16.60 3.38 -3.06
C LEU A 28 17.23 4.78 -2.99
N ALA A 29 17.77 5.21 -4.14
CA ALA A 29 18.18 6.59 -4.35
C ALA A 29 16.97 7.54 -4.33
N GLU A 30 17.21 8.84 -4.10
CA GLU A 30 16.11 9.79 -3.90
C GLU A 30 15.23 10.00 -5.14
N ASP A 31 15.82 9.99 -6.32
CA ASP A 31 15.11 10.02 -7.60
C ASP A 31 14.25 8.77 -7.77
N GLU A 32 14.81 7.58 -7.52
CA GLU A 32 14.10 6.32 -7.59
C GLU A 32 12.93 6.23 -6.61
N GLN A 33 13.08 6.76 -5.39
CA GLN A 33 11.98 6.86 -4.43
C GLN A 33 10.83 7.70 -4.98
N GLY A 34 11.14 8.81 -5.66
CA GLY A 34 10.15 9.65 -6.32
C GLY A 34 9.40 8.89 -7.41
N GLU A 35 10.12 8.16 -8.26
CA GLU A 35 9.54 7.33 -9.32
C GLU A 35 8.60 6.25 -8.76
N VAL A 36 9.01 5.57 -7.69
CA VAL A 36 8.20 4.55 -7.03
C VAL A 36 6.92 5.13 -6.44
N LEU A 37 6.99 6.32 -5.83
CA LEU A 37 5.80 7.00 -5.29
C LEU A 37 4.84 7.41 -6.41
N MET A 38 5.35 7.87 -7.55
CA MET A 38 4.53 8.17 -8.72
C MET A 38 3.88 6.90 -9.28
N LEU A 39 4.61 5.79 -9.36
CA LEU A 39 4.05 4.50 -9.78
C LEU A 39 2.95 4.02 -8.82
N LEU A 40 3.15 4.12 -7.51
CA LEU A 40 2.13 3.83 -6.50
C LEU A 40 0.89 4.70 -6.66
N ARG A 41 1.06 5.99 -6.96
CA ARG A 41 -0.04 6.90 -7.27
C ARG A 41 -0.86 6.40 -8.46
N GLU A 42 -0.20 5.98 -9.55
CA GLU A 42 -0.91 5.43 -10.71
C GLU A 42 -1.73 4.19 -10.35
N PHE A 43 -1.17 3.29 -9.54
CA PHE A 43 -1.88 2.08 -9.12
C PHE A 43 -3.09 2.41 -8.24
N CYS A 44 -2.97 3.38 -7.33
CA CYS A 44 -4.10 3.84 -6.52
C CYS A 44 -5.23 4.39 -7.41
N VAL A 45 -4.89 5.16 -8.44
CA VAL A 45 -5.85 5.70 -9.42
C VAL A 45 -6.51 4.57 -10.22
N GLN A 46 -5.75 3.60 -10.72
CA GLN A 46 -6.26 2.44 -11.47
C GLN A 46 -7.17 1.54 -10.61
N ALA A 47 -6.82 1.37 -9.34
CA ALA A 47 -7.64 0.68 -8.34
C ALA A 47 -8.89 1.48 -7.92
N ARG A 48 -9.03 2.72 -8.40
CA ARG A 48 -10.11 3.67 -8.09
C ARG A 48 -10.18 3.96 -6.58
N ALA A 49 -9.04 4.26 -5.96
CA ALA A 49 -8.96 4.63 -4.56
C ALA A 49 -9.96 5.75 -4.20
N THR A 50 -10.61 5.63 -3.05
CA THR A 50 -11.61 6.58 -2.54
C THR A 50 -11.15 7.22 -1.22
N ALA A 51 -11.84 8.28 -0.81
CA ALA A 51 -11.54 8.97 0.46
C ALA A 51 -11.66 8.03 1.66
N GLU A 52 -12.58 7.06 1.61
CA GLU A 52 -12.74 6.02 2.63
C GLU A 52 -11.51 5.11 2.70
N ASP A 53 -10.93 4.72 1.56
CA ASP A 53 -9.68 3.94 1.54
C ASP A 53 -8.53 4.74 2.17
N ALA A 54 -8.47 6.05 1.91
CA ALA A 54 -7.44 6.93 2.49
C ALA A 54 -7.58 7.05 4.01
N ALA A 55 -8.79 7.30 4.51
CA ALA A 55 -9.06 7.35 5.94
C ALA A 55 -8.71 6.01 6.62
N GLU A 56 -9.06 4.90 5.98
CA GLU A 56 -8.75 3.58 6.52
C GLU A 56 -7.26 3.23 6.45
N ALA A 57 -6.57 3.63 5.38
CA ALA A 57 -5.13 3.46 5.24
C ALA A 57 -4.36 4.18 6.36
N ILE A 58 -4.80 5.38 6.76
CA ILE A 58 -4.20 6.09 7.89
C ILE A 58 -4.32 5.26 9.17
N ARG A 59 -5.49 4.69 9.46
CA ARG A 59 -5.71 3.83 10.64
C ARG A 59 -4.84 2.58 10.62
N ARG A 60 -4.67 1.94 9.46
CA ARG A 60 -3.89 0.68 9.32
C ARG A 60 -2.38 0.86 9.17
N SER A 61 -1.93 2.03 8.70
CA SER A 61 -0.51 2.27 8.40
C SER A 61 0.36 2.54 9.62
N GLY A 62 -0.25 2.77 10.80
CA GLY A 62 0.45 3.23 12.00
C GLY A 62 0.98 4.66 11.89
N LEU A 63 0.55 5.43 10.87
CA LEU A 63 0.86 6.85 10.76
C LEU A 63 -0.05 7.66 11.68
N ARG A 64 0.51 8.73 12.26
CA ARG A 64 -0.29 9.71 12.98
C ARG A 64 -1.11 10.53 11.97
N PRO A 65 -2.38 10.85 12.26
CA PRO A 65 -3.19 11.73 11.41
C PRO A 65 -2.54 13.10 11.14
N THR A 66 -1.63 13.54 12.02
CA THR A 66 -0.90 14.80 11.91
C THR A 66 0.34 14.76 11.01
N HIS A 67 0.74 13.57 10.52
CA HIS A 67 1.83 13.49 9.55
C HIS A 67 1.41 14.13 8.22
N THR A 68 2.35 14.82 7.56
CA THR A 68 2.10 15.54 6.31
C THR A 68 1.34 14.71 5.25
N PRO A 69 1.72 13.46 4.91
CA PRO A 69 0.98 12.67 3.93
C PRO A 69 -0.46 12.33 4.40
N SER A 70 -0.67 12.11 5.69
CA SER A 70 -2.01 11.86 6.27
C SER A 70 -2.91 13.10 6.18
N VAL A 71 -2.36 14.28 6.47
CA VAL A 71 -3.10 15.55 6.35
C VAL A 71 -3.42 15.82 4.88
N LEU A 72 -2.43 15.69 3.98
CA LEU A 72 -2.60 15.96 2.56
C LEU A 72 -3.65 15.06 1.91
N ILE A 73 -3.62 13.75 2.19
CA ILE A 73 -4.52 12.80 1.50
C ILE A 73 -6.00 13.02 1.85
N LEU A 74 -6.28 13.61 3.02
CA LEU A 74 -7.63 13.94 3.49
C LEU A 74 -8.08 15.36 3.12
N ALA A 75 -7.19 16.21 2.58
CA ALA A 75 -7.45 17.63 2.38
C ALA A 75 -8.33 17.96 1.16
N GLY A 76 -8.96 16.98 0.52
CA GLY A 76 -9.86 17.21 -0.61
C GLY A 76 -10.01 15.99 -1.51
N ARG A 77 -10.18 16.23 -2.81
CA ARG A 77 -10.41 15.15 -3.78
C ARG A 77 -9.20 14.22 -3.89
N ILE A 78 -9.42 12.94 -3.67
CA ILE A 78 -8.35 11.95 -3.56
C ILE A 78 -7.46 11.85 -4.81
N ASP A 79 -8.04 11.98 -6.01
CA ASP A 79 -7.33 12.00 -7.30
C ASP A 79 -6.21 13.07 -7.34
N GLN A 80 -6.49 14.25 -6.80
CA GLN A 80 -5.54 15.34 -6.71
C GLN A 80 -4.55 15.14 -5.57
N GLN A 81 -5.02 14.68 -4.40
CA GLN A 81 -4.16 14.56 -3.22
C GLN A 81 -3.15 13.41 -3.34
N LEU A 82 -3.48 12.33 -4.03
CA LEU A 82 -2.53 11.25 -4.35
C LEU A 82 -1.28 11.79 -5.06
N GLY A 83 -1.47 12.73 -6.01
CA GLY A 83 -0.36 13.39 -6.70
C GLY A 83 0.51 14.23 -5.75
N LYS A 84 -0.12 14.98 -4.83
CA LYS A 84 0.63 15.80 -3.85
C LYS A 84 1.41 14.96 -2.85
N VAL A 85 0.83 13.84 -2.40
CA VAL A 85 1.51 12.89 -1.50
C VAL A 85 2.71 12.25 -2.22
N ALA A 86 2.54 11.83 -3.48
CA ALA A 86 3.63 11.24 -4.26
C ALA A 86 4.76 12.24 -4.58
N ALA A 87 4.44 13.53 -4.68
CA ALA A 87 5.40 14.60 -4.96
C ALA A 87 6.18 15.10 -3.72
N LEU A 88 5.99 14.51 -2.54
CA LEU A 88 6.74 14.89 -1.34
C LEU A 88 8.25 14.72 -1.57
N ARG A 89 9.02 15.75 -1.25
CA ARG A 89 10.48 15.79 -1.49
C ARG A 89 11.33 15.28 -0.32
N PRO A 90 11.07 15.65 0.95
CA PRO A 90 11.93 15.20 2.03
C PRO A 90 11.88 13.68 2.18
N ARG A 91 13.05 13.03 2.26
CA ARG A 91 13.18 11.58 2.36
C ARG A 91 12.33 10.94 3.46
N HIS A 92 12.32 11.54 4.65
CA HIS A 92 11.50 11.07 5.78
C HIS A 92 9.99 11.18 5.53
N GLU A 93 9.54 12.13 4.71
CA GLU A 93 8.14 12.23 4.29
C GLU A 93 7.82 11.25 3.17
N ARG A 94 8.77 10.96 2.26
CA ARG A 94 8.62 9.92 1.24
C ARG A 94 8.42 8.54 1.83
N ILE A 95 9.15 8.21 2.90
CA ILE A 95 8.98 6.94 3.61
C ILE A 95 7.55 6.82 4.19
N LYS A 96 7.03 7.90 4.77
CA LYS A 96 5.64 7.93 5.28
C LYS A 96 4.64 7.87 4.13
N ALA A 97 4.89 8.57 3.03
CA ALA A 97 4.06 8.54 1.82
C ALA A 97 4.00 7.13 1.23
N PHE A 98 5.13 6.43 1.13
CA PHE A 98 5.21 5.06 0.65
C PHE A 98 4.33 4.14 1.50
N ARG A 99 4.51 4.16 2.83
CA ARG A 99 3.68 3.39 3.76
C ARG A 99 2.20 3.67 3.55
N LEU A 100 1.82 4.95 3.50
CA LEU A 100 0.42 5.34 3.30
C LEU A 100 -0.14 4.83 1.97
N LEU A 101 0.56 5.07 0.85
CA LEU A 101 0.07 4.73 -0.48
C LEU A 101 -0.02 3.22 -0.71
N VAL A 102 0.88 2.42 -0.13
CA VAL A 102 0.75 0.95 -0.16
C VAL A 102 -0.54 0.50 0.54
N HIS A 103 -0.87 1.09 1.69
CA HIS A 103 -2.13 0.77 2.39
C HIS A 103 -3.37 1.25 1.62
N VAL A 104 -3.31 2.41 0.97
CA VAL A 104 -4.40 2.88 0.09
C VAL A 104 -4.60 1.91 -1.07
N LEU A 105 -3.51 1.50 -1.72
CA LEU A 105 -3.57 0.54 -2.82
C LEU A 105 -4.14 -0.79 -2.35
N ALA A 106 -3.70 -1.32 -1.20
CA ALA A 106 -4.19 -2.57 -0.65
C ALA A 106 -5.71 -2.57 -0.45
N LEU A 107 -6.26 -1.49 0.13
CA LEU A 107 -7.70 -1.35 0.37
C LEU A 107 -8.48 -1.17 -0.93
N ALA A 108 -8.01 -0.31 -1.82
CA ALA A 108 -8.65 -0.05 -3.11
C ALA A 108 -8.66 -1.30 -4.00
N ASP A 109 -7.54 -2.03 -4.05
CA ASP A 109 -7.42 -3.29 -4.81
C ASP A 109 -8.27 -4.41 -4.20
N ALA A 110 -8.28 -4.58 -2.87
CA ALA A 110 -9.13 -5.56 -2.21
C ALA A 110 -10.62 -5.33 -2.51
N ARG A 111 -11.09 -4.09 -2.37
CA ARG A 111 -12.47 -3.71 -2.72
C ARG A 111 -12.76 -3.95 -4.20
N ARG A 112 -11.82 -3.63 -5.08
CA ARG A 112 -11.96 -3.88 -6.52
C ARG A 112 -12.09 -5.37 -6.81
N ARG A 113 -11.27 -6.22 -6.19
CA ARG A 113 -11.31 -7.67 -6.34
C ARG A 113 -12.66 -8.24 -5.91
N GLU A 114 -13.13 -7.84 -4.74
CA GLU A 114 -14.42 -8.27 -4.19
C GLU A 114 -15.59 -7.92 -5.13
N ARG A 115 -15.56 -6.73 -5.75
CA ARG A 115 -16.66 -6.26 -6.60
C ARG A 115 -16.62 -6.74 -8.05
N TYR A 116 -15.44 -6.92 -8.62
CA TYR A 116 -15.28 -7.07 -10.08
C TYR A 116 -14.48 -8.30 -10.49
N CYS A 117 -13.93 -9.06 -9.54
CA CYS A 117 -13.06 -10.20 -9.83
C CYS A 117 -13.47 -11.46 -9.05
N ALA A 118 -14.64 -11.47 -8.44
CA ALA A 118 -15.16 -12.62 -7.67
C ALA A 118 -15.38 -13.86 -8.56
N ASP A 119 -15.79 -13.67 -9.82
CA ASP A 119 -16.07 -14.75 -10.78
C ASP A 119 -14.84 -15.11 -11.66
N GLY A 120 -13.64 -14.71 -11.22
CA GLY A 120 -12.39 -14.89 -11.93
C GLY A 120 -11.80 -13.58 -12.43
N CYS A 121 -10.47 -13.54 -12.51
CA CYS A 121 -9.71 -12.37 -12.90
C CYS A 121 -8.69 -12.70 -14.00
N GLY A 122 -8.70 -11.92 -15.09
CA GLY A 122 -7.71 -12.02 -16.18
C GLY A 122 -6.47 -11.14 -15.99
N HIS A 123 -6.36 -10.41 -14.89
CA HIS A 123 -5.27 -9.45 -14.68
C HIS A 123 -4.00 -10.15 -14.20
N ASP A 124 -2.86 -9.82 -14.82
CA ASP A 124 -1.56 -10.41 -14.48
C ASP A 124 -1.15 -10.16 -13.03
N TRP A 125 -1.49 -9.01 -12.44
CA TRP A 125 -1.12 -8.72 -11.05
C TRP A 125 -1.92 -9.51 -10.02
N HIS A 126 -3.04 -10.15 -10.38
CA HIS A 126 -3.74 -11.06 -9.46
C HIS A 126 -3.28 -12.52 -9.59
N ARG A 127 -2.30 -12.79 -10.47
CA ARG A 127 -1.71 -14.13 -10.70
C ARG A 127 -0.27 -14.25 -10.21
N LEU A 128 0.14 -13.39 -9.28
CA LEU A 128 1.51 -13.36 -8.75
C LEU A 128 1.83 -14.55 -7.82
N GLY A 129 0.81 -15.25 -7.31
CA GLY A 129 0.91 -16.30 -6.28
C GLY A 129 0.92 -17.75 -6.78
N GLY A 130 1.76 -18.10 -7.75
CA GLY A 130 1.97 -19.50 -8.19
C GLY A 130 2.75 -20.40 -7.21
N GLY A 131 2.84 -20.04 -5.93
CA GLY A 131 3.56 -20.81 -4.91
C GLY A 131 3.06 -20.52 -3.50
N ALA A 132 2.41 -21.53 -2.91
CA ALA A 132 2.07 -21.72 -1.50
C ALA A 132 1.62 -20.49 -0.69
N ALA A 133 0.30 -20.28 -0.63
CA ALA A 133 -0.32 -19.51 0.43
C ALA A 133 -0.23 -20.30 1.76
N GLU A 134 0.71 -19.96 2.64
CA GLU A 134 0.50 -20.13 4.08
C GLU A 134 -0.40 -18.98 4.56
N ALA A 135 -1.45 -19.33 5.29
CA ALA A 135 -2.53 -18.43 5.67
C ALA A 135 -2.03 -17.20 6.47
N PRO A 136 -2.58 -15.99 6.21
CA PRO A 136 -2.20 -14.82 6.96
C PRO A 136 -2.90 -14.83 8.33
N PHE A 137 -2.10 -14.64 9.39
CA PHE A 137 -2.50 -14.39 10.78
C PHE A 137 -3.13 -15.56 11.56
N SER A 138 -2.27 -16.45 12.07
CA SER A 138 -2.55 -17.08 13.37
C SER A 138 -2.11 -16.14 14.48
N GLN A 139 -3.02 -15.82 15.41
CA GLN A 139 -2.69 -15.17 16.67
C GLN A 139 -1.63 -16.00 17.42
N PRO A 140 -0.64 -15.38 18.09
CA PRO A 140 0.19 -16.14 19.02
C PRO A 140 -0.69 -16.73 20.13
N PRO A 141 -0.46 -17.98 20.57
CA PRO A 141 -1.22 -18.56 21.67
C PRO A 141 -1.05 -17.70 22.93
N ALA A 142 -2.17 -17.46 23.63
CA ALA A 142 -2.16 -16.78 24.92
C ALA A 142 -1.23 -17.51 25.89
N ALA A 143 -0.34 -16.76 26.56
CA ALA A 143 0.51 -17.29 27.61
C ALA A 143 -0.38 -17.89 28.73
N PRO A 144 0.00 -19.05 29.31
CA PRO A 144 -0.75 -19.60 30.44
C PRO A 144 -0.65 -18.63 31.63
N PRO A 145 -1.73 -18.45 32.42
CA PRO A 145 -1.61 -17.78 33.70
C PRO A 145 -0.72 -18.62 34.61
N GLY A 146 0.38 -18.04 35.09
CA GLY A 146 1.22 -18.64 36.11
C GLY A 146 0.54 -18.59 37.48
N CYS A 147 0.19 -19.75 38.01
CA CYS A 147 0.37 -20.23 39.40
C CYS A 147 -0.16 -21.66 39.49
#